data_AF-A0A443KCT1-F1
#
_entry.id   AF-A0A443KCT1-F1
#
_cell.length_a   1.000
_cell.length_b   1.000
_cell.length_c   1.000
_cell.angle_alpha   90.00
_cell.angle_beta   90.00
_cell.angle_gamma   90.00
#
_symmetry.space_group_name_H-M   'P 1'
#
loop_
_entity.id
_entity.type
_entity.pdbx_description
1 polymer ?
#
loop_
_entity_poly.entity_id
_entity_poly.type
_entity_poly.pdbx_seq_one_letter_code
_entity_poly.pdbx_strand_id
1 'polypeptide(L)'
;MAESTSTHPKSERERSTKARRDRVQTNRERTALADLPPDRQEEIKGRREAESFKKQQLYRPKVPGVVERIQLHSADIISLYVEYFPPCNEYALAIDYVAKERIQDRLEFNGYLQAFDDAISALNDTLNNTLKYYEEASHGGLTTAVAPKDCEANIQTRRGLHILRHFDKADKIMRMIQFLNIYGELSDKRAEIDRNRILAAMRKCVSTLRKVKLDCFKQIASKEALSVDVKATTTYDELVAARTVKRNRRRDTAQVGGSKEASAEEPASAVKNNRSRKRKKAVPSIIDPAAPASEALPNEVVDASISGSHAAE
;
A
#
# COMPACT_ATOMS: atom_id res chain seq x y z
N MET A 1 80.16 6.96 43.97
CA MET A 1 78.84 6.79 44.59
C MET A 1 77.98 7.95 44.16
N ALA A 2 76.84 7.66 43.53
CA ALA A 2 75.89 8.64 43.02
C ALA A 2 74.64 8.61 43.92
N GLU A 3 74.13 9.76 44.29
CA GLU A 3 72.73 9.91 44.70
C GLU A 3 72.14 11.10 43.95
N SER A 4 71.10 10.80 43.17
CA SER A 4 70.28 11.71 42.40
C SER A 4 68.84 11.54 42.86
N THR A 5 68.25 12.59 43.44
CA THR A 5 66.82 12.64 43.78
C THR A 5 66.03 13.18 42.59
N SER A 6 65.10 12.35 42.10
CA SER A 6 64.15 12.65 41.01
C SER A 6 62.74 12.90 41.58
N THR A 7 62.17 14.05 41.23
CA THR A 7 60.78 14.48 41.53
C THR A 7 59.80 13.98 40.46
N HIS A 8 58.76 13.24 40.86
CA HIS A 8 57.64 12.83 40.01
C HIS A 8 56.50 13.88 39.96
N PRO A 9 55.84 14.12 38.80
CA PRO A 9 54.65 14.98 38.72
C PRO A 9 53.34 14.15 38.84
N LYS A 10 52.46 14.54 39.76
CA LYS A 10 51.05 14.11 39.84
C LYS A 10 50.17 15.26 39.35
N SER A 11 49.68 15.27 38.11
CA SER A 11 48.67 16.28 37.72
C SER A 11 47.73 15.97 36.54
N GLU A 12 47.91 14.89 35.77
CA GLU A 12 47.05 14.67 34.58
C GLU A 12 45.80 13.79 34.83
N ARG A 13 45.79 12.97 35.88
CA ARG A 13 44.69 12.01 36.12
C ARG A 13 43.42 12.60 36.75
N GLU A 14 43.50 13.77 37.37
CA GLU A 14 42.35 14.41 38.04
C GLU A 14 41.55 15.33 37.12
N ARG A 15 42.14 15.83 36.02
CA ARG A 15 41.43 16.70 35.07
C ARG A 15 40.47 15.94 34.15
N SER A 16 40.72 14.65 33.87
CA SER A 16 39.88 13.85 32.96
C SER A 16 38.58 13.33 33.61
N THR A 17 38.55 13.18 34.94
CA THR A 17 37.37 12.67 35.67
C THR A 17 36.34 13.75 35.94
N LYS A 18 36.76 15.01 36.08
CA LYS A 18 35.86 16.18 36.24
C LYS A 18 35.09 16.48 34.96
N ALA A 19 35.78 16.54 33.81
CA ALA A 19 35.16 16.74 32.50
C ALA A 19 34.17 15.61 32.11
N ARG A 20 34.37 14.40 32.66
CA ARG A 20 33.49 13.26 32.44
C ARG A 20 32.26 13.27 33.36
N ARG A 21 32.31 13.90 34.53
CA ARG A 21 31.15 14.11 35.42
C ARG A 21 30.23 15.22 34.90
N ASP A 22 30.81 16.30 34.37
CA ASP A 22 30.02 17.41 33.81
C ASP A 22 29.24 16.99 32.54
N ARG A 23 29.80 16.07 31.74
CA ARG A 23 29.11 15.48 30.56
C ARG A 23 28.01 14.47 30.89
N VAL A 24 27.97 13.94 32.11
CA VAL A 24 26.92 12.99 32.55
C VAL A 24 25.75 13.72 33.20
N GLN A 25 25.97 14.92 33.75
CA GLN A 25 24.88 15.77 34.29
C GLN A 25 24.03 16.44 33.21
N THR A 26 24.57 16.75 32.03
CA THR A 26 23.81 17.39 30.94
C THR A 26 22.75 16.50 30.28
N ASN A 27 22.71 15.19 30.59
CA ASN A 27 21.65 14.29 30.12
C ASN A 27 20.49 14.11 31.14
N ARG A 28 20.59 14.67 32.35
CA ARG A 28 19.58 14.48 33.41
C ARG A 28 18.49 15.56 33.47
N GLU A 29 18.65 16.68 32.77
CA GLU A 29 17.62 17.72 32.69
C GLU A 29 16.85 17.61 31.37
N ARG A 30 16.20 16.47 31.13
CA ARG A 30 14.98 16.50 30.31
C ARG A 30 13.86 16.92 31.25
N THR A 31 13.65 18.22 31.42
CA THR A 31 12.45 18.77 32.09
C THR A 31 11.24 18.01 31.56
N ALA A 32 10.49 17.38 32.46
CA ALA A 32 9.30 16.64 32.07
C ALA A 32 8.32 17.63 31.45
N LEU A 33 7.48 17.17 30.53
CA LEU A 33 6.53 18.06 29.84
C LEU A 33 5.63 18.81 30.86
N ALA A 34 5.38 18.22 32.02
CA ALA A 34 4.62 18.77 33.13
C ALA A 34 5.32 19.92 33.89
N ASP A 35 6.65 20.05 33.78
CA ASP A 35 7.45 21.06 34.48
C ASP A 35 7.57 22.37 33.68
N LEU A 36 7.04 22.41 32.46
CA LEU A 36 7.02 23.61 31.62
C LEU A 36 5.79 24.48 31.93
N PRO A 37 5.87 25.81 31.75
CA PRO A 37 4.71 26.71 31.82
C PRO A 37 3.58 26.24 30.88
N PRO A 38 2.29 26.39 31.26
CA PRO A 38 1.15 25.87 30.51
C PRO A 38 1.16 26.27 29.03
N ASP A 39 1.48 27.53 28.72
CA ASP A 39 1.60 28.02 27.33
C ASP A 39 2.65 27.25 26.51
N ARG A 40 3.79 26.89 27.12
CA ARG A 40 4.82 26.07 26.46
C ARG A 40 4.42 24.60 26.35
N GLN A 41 3.62 24.07 27.27
CA GLN A 41 3.08 22.72 27.16
C GLN A 41 2.13 22.62 25.96
N GLU A 42 1.25 23.61 25.80
CA GLU A 42 0.33 23.71 24.68
C GLU A 42 1.06 23.92 23.35
N GLU A 43 2.12 24.74 23.32
CA GLU A 43 2.94 24.91 22.12
C GLU A 43 3.63 23.61 21.70
N ILE A 44 4.22 22.87 22.64
CA ILE A 44 4.87 21.59 22.35
C ILE A 44 3.84 20.54 21.92
N LYS A 45 2.67 20.53 22.55
CA LYS A 45 1.55 19.66 22.18
C LYS A 45 1.07 19.99 20.76
N GLY A 46 0.86 21.27 20.44
CA GLY A 46 0.50 21.74 19.10
C GLY A 46 1.56 21.41 18.05
N ARG A 47 2.85 21.54 18.36
CA ARG A 47 3.94 21.10 17.46
C ARG A 47 3.94 19.58 17.26
N ARG A 48 3.70 18.79 18.30
CA ARG A 48 3.60 17.32 18.20
C ARG A 48 2.39 16.90 17.37
N GLU A 49 1.25 17.55 17.58
CA GLU A 49 0.04 17.35 16.80
C GLU A 49 0.26 17.75 15.33
N ALA A 50 0.85 18.91 15.06
CA ALA A 50 1.19 19.34 13.70
C ALA A 50 2.21 18.40 13.03
N GLU A 51 3.21 17.92 13.77
CA GLU A 51 4.12 16.89 13.27
C GLU A 51 3.38 15.60 12.96
N SER A 52 2.49 15.13 13.83
CA SER A 52 1.67 13.93 13.63
C SER A 52 0.74 14.09 12.43
N PHE A 53 0.22 15.29 12.21
CA PHE A 53 -0.68 15.62 11.10
C PHE A 53 0.07 15.66 9.76
N LYS A 54 1.24 16.33 9.71
CA LYS A 54 2.15 16.28 8.55
C LYS A 54 2.55 14.84 8.21
N LYS A 55 2.77 14.05 9.25
CA LYS A 55 3.10 12.63 9.20
C LYS A 55 1.94 11.80 8.62
N GLN A 56 0.71 11.99 9.09
CA GLN A 56 -0.50 11.33 8.56
C GLN A 56 -0.79 11.69 7.10
N GLN A 57 -0.61 12.96 6.71
CA GLN A 57 -0.78 13.40 5.32
C GLN A 57 0.21 12.73 4.36
N LEU A 58 1.37 12.30 4.85
CA LEU A 58 2.43 11.71 4.04
C LEU A 58 2.07 10.34 3.44
N TYR A 59 1.17 9.59 4.08
CA TYR A 59 0.72 8.27 3.62
C TYR A 59 -0.81 8.18 3.44
N ARG A 60 -1.53 9.26 3.75
CA ARG A 60 -2.94 9.49 3.38
C ARG A 60 -3.09 10.92 2.85
N PRO A 61 -2.64 11.17 1.61
CA PRO A 61 -2.80 12.49 1.02
C PRO A 61 -4.30 12.81 0.92
N LYS A 62 -4.68 14.01 1.36
CA LYS A 62 -6.04 14.54 1.13
C LYS A 62 -6.09 14.99 -0.33
N VAL A 63 -6.42 14.06 -1.21
CA VAL A 63 -6.60 14.32 -2.63
C VAL A 63 -8.03 14.82 -2.86
N PRO A 64 -8.24 15.85 -3.71
CA PRO A 64 -9.59 16.22 -4.12
C PRO A 64 -10.28 15.01 -4.75
N GLY A 65 -11.51 14.74 -4.33
CA GLY A 65 -12.29 13.61 -4.81
C GLY A 65 -13.64 14.05 -5.34
N VAL A 66 -14.23 13.21 -6.17
CA VAL A 66 -15.58 13.35 -6.69
C VAL A 66 -16.49 12.43 -5.89
N VAL A 67 -17.61 12.97 -5.41
CA VAL A 67 -18.63 12.16 -4.75
C VAL A 67 -19.45 11.47 -5.83
N GLU A 68 -19.35 10.15 -5.88
CA GLU A 68 -20.12 9.31 -6.78
C GLU A 68 -21.19 8.56 -5.99
N ARG A 69 -22.37 8.42 -6.59
CA ARG A 69 -23.52 7.74 -5.98
C ARG A 69 -23.86 6.51 -6.80
N ILE A 70 -24.01 5.38 -6.12
CA ILE A 70 -24.55 4.15 -6.72
C ILE A 70 -25.70 3.63 -5.86
N GLN A 71 -26.67 3.00 -6.51
CA GLN A 71 -27.81 2.38 -5.84
C GLN A 71 -27.69 0.87 -5.98
N LEU A 72 -27.58 0.16 -4.84
CA LEU A 72 -27.42 -1.29 -4.79
C LEU A 72 -28.72 -1.95 -4.32
N HIS A 73 -29.16 -3.01 -5.00
CA HIS A 73 -30.40 -3.72 -4.66
C HIS A 73 -30.13 -5.09 -4.02
N SER A 74 -29.04 -5.75 -4.35
CA SER A 74 -28.72 -7.08 -3.84
C SER A 74 -28.08 -7.02 -2.46
N ALA A 75 -28.68 -7.71 -1.48
CA ALA A 75 -28.19 -7.77 -0.10
C ALA A 75 -26.74 -8.28 0.01
N ASP A 76 -26.38 -9.29 -0.80
CA ASP A 76 -25.03 -9.86 -0.81
C ASP A 76 -24.01 -8.84 -1.32
N ILE A 77 -24.35 -8.07 -2.36
CA ILE A 77 -23.48 -7.02 -2.91
C ILE A 77 -23.38 -5.84 -1.96
N ILE A 78 -24.48 -5.46 -1.32
CA ILE A 78 -24.49 -4.43 -0.26
C ILE A 78 -23.53 -4.80 0.87
N SER A 79 -23.59 -6.04 1.34
CA SER A 79 -22.68 -6.53 2.40
C SER A 79 -21.21 -6.45 1.95
N LEU A 80 -20.90 -6.94 0.75
CA LEU A 80 -19.55 -6.86 0.20
C LEU A 80 -19.08 -5.42 0.00
N TYR A 81 -19.97 -4.52 -0.43
CA TYR A 81 -19.65 -3.12 -0.64
C TYR A 81 -19.21 -2.47 0.68
N VAL A 82 -20.01 -2.62 1.74
CA VAL A 82 -19.70 -2.05 3.05
C VAL A 82 -18.36 -2.59 3.59
N GLU A 83 -18.11 -3.88 3.42
CA GLU A 83 -16.90 -4.52 3.95
C GLU A 83 -15.63 -4.18 3.14
N TYR A 84 -15.73 -4.15 1.80
CA TYR A 84 -14.56 -4.17 0.93
C TYR A 84 -14.35 -2.92 0.10
N PHE A 85 -15.39 -2.16 -0.23
CA PHE A 85 -15.21 -0.98 -1.07
C PHE A 85 -14.34 0.11 -0.39
N PRO A 86 -14.60 0.54 0.86
CA PRO A 86 -13.77 1.54 1.54
C PRO A 86 -12.27 1.18 1.60
N PRO A 87 -11.86 -0.03 2.03
CA PRO A 87 -10.43 -0.37 2.05
C PRO A 87 -9.84 -0.52 0.64
N CYS A 88 -10.60 -1.01 -0.34
CA CYS A 88 -10.11 -1.08 -1.73
C CYS A 88 -9.87 0.31 -2.34
N ASN A 89 -10.73 1.28 -2.05
CA ASN A 89 -10.54 2.66 -2.47
C ASN A 89 -9.28 3.28 -1.82
N GLU A 90 -9.03 2.96 -0.54
CA GLU A 90 -7.78 3.33 0.13
C GLU A 90 -6.55 2.68 -0.52
N TYR A 91 -6.62 1.40 -0.90
CA TYR A 91 -5.51 0.73 -1.58
C TYR A 91 -5.18 1.38 -2.93
N ALA A 92 -6.21 1.76 -3.69
CA ALA A 92 -6.03 2.48 -4.94
C ALA A 92 -5.33 3.84 -4.71
N LEU A 93 -5.78 4.61 -3.73
CA LEU A 93 -5.14 5.88 -3.35
C LEU A 93 -3.67 5.69 -2.93
N ALA A 94 -3.41 4.66 -2.13
CA ALA A 94 -2.08 4.34 -1.63
C ALA A 94 -1.10 3.97 -2.76
N ILE A 95 -1.56 3.20 -3.75
CA ILE A 95 -0.74 2.85 -4.92
C ILE A 95 -0.52 4.07 -5.83
N ASP A 96 -1.58 4.83 -6.13
CA ASP A 96 -1.52 5.90 -7.13
C ASP A 96 -0.69 7.11 -6.67
N TYR A 97 -0.74 7.44 -5.38
CA TYR A 97 -0.08 8.63 -4.82
C TYR A 97 1.12 8.27 -3.95
N VAL A 98 0.93 7.39 -2.96
CA VAL A 98 1.97 7.15 -1.94
C VAL A 98 3.10 6.31 -2.51
N ALA A 99 2.80 5.22 -3.22
CA ALA A 99 3.83 4.38 -3.82
C ALA A 99 4.59 5.12 -4.92
N LYS A 100 3.90 5.93 -5.72
CA LYS A 100 4.49 6.76 -6.79
C LYS A 100 5.57 7.71 -6.27
N GLU A 101 5.37 8.31 -5.09
CA GLU A 101 6.36 9.24 -4.51
C GLU A 101 7.52 8.53 -3.80
N ARG A 102 7.31 7.30 -3.34
CA ARG A 102 8.23 6.61 -2.41
C ARG A 102 9.10 5.57 -3.10
N ILE A 103 8.59 4.94 -4.15
CA ILE A 103 9.35 3.97 -4.94
C ILE A 103 10.11 4.73 -6.03
N GLN A 104 11.41 4.90 -5.80
CA GLN A 104 12.30 5.58 -6.77
C GLN A 104 12.54 4.75 -8.03
N ASP A 105 12.47 3.42 -7.91
CA ASP A 105 12.61 2.51 -9.04
C ASP A 105 11.30 2.45 -9.84
N ARG A 106 11.32 3.05 -11.03
CA ARG A 106 10.15 3.08 -11.93
C ARG A 106 9.73 1.70 -12.37
N LEU A 107 10.67 0.77 -12.59
CA LEU A 107 10.36 -0.56 -13.08
C LEU A 107 9.64 -1.37 -11.99
N GLU A 108 10.11 -1.27 -10.76
CA GLU A 108 9.45 -1.89 -9.60
C GLU A 108 8.05 -1.30 -9.36
N PHE A 109 7.91 0.03 -9.40
CA PHE A 109 6.63 0.70 -9.24
C PHE A 109 5.62 0.28 -10.33
N ASN A 110 6.07 0.24 -11.59
CA ASN A 110 5.24 -0.22 -12.70
C ASN A 110 4.80 -1.68 -12.52
N GLY A 111 5.63 -2.53 -11.93
CA GLY A 111 5.26 -3.91 -11.58
C GLY A 111 4.08 -3.97 -10.60
N TYR A 112 4.08 -3.13 -9.55
CA TYR A 112 2.96 -3.06 -8.61
C TYR A 112 1.70 -2.46 -9.24
N LEU A 113 1.84 -1.42 -10.07
CA LEU A 113 0.72 -0.85 -10.81
C LEU A 113 0.07 -1.88 -11.74
N GLN A 114 0.88 -2.58 -12.54
CA GLN A 114 0.40 -3.61 -13.45
C GLN A 114 -0.32 -4.73 -12.69
N ALA A 115 0.27 -5.22 -11.59
CA ALA A 115 -0.38 -6.26 -10.77
C ALA A 115 -1.73 -5.81 -10.19
N PHE A 116 -1.88 -4.52 -9.87
CA PHE A 116 -3.15 -3.95 -9.40
C PHE A 116 -4.18 -3.89 -10.55
N ASP A 117 -3.75 -3.44 -11.73
CA ASP A 117 -4.60 -3.33 -12.92
C ASP A 117 -5.01 -4.70 -13.47
N ASP A 118 -4.13 -5.69 -13.41
CA ASP A 118 -4.41 -7.07 -13.81
C ASP A 118 -5.50 -7.68 -12.93
N ALA A 119 -5.49 -7.38 -11.62
CA ALA A 119 -6.51 -7.85 -10.69
C ALA A 119 -7.89 -7.24 -11.00
N ILE A 120 -7.93 -5.94 -11.31
CA ILE A 120 -9.15 -5.23 -11.74
C ILE A 120 -9.64 -5.78 -13.08
N SER A 121 -8.73 -5.97 -14.04
CA SER A 121 -9.05 -6.45 -15.39
C SER A 121 -9.60 -7.86 -15.37
N ALA A 122 -8.98 -8.77 -14.61
CA ALA A 122 -9.48 -10.13 -14.44
C ALA A 122 -10.89 -10.19 -13.83
N LEU A 123 -11.20 -9.28 -12.89
CA LEU A 123 -12.55 -9.14 -12.35
C LEU A 123 -13.51 -8.59 -13.41
N ASN A 124 -13.12 -7.55 -14.14
CA ASN A 124 -13.92 -6.94 -15.19
C ASN A 124 -14.28 -7.95 -16.29
N ASP A 125 -13.33 -8.78 -16.72
CA ASP A 125 -13.56 -9.80 -17.75
C ASP A 125 -14.55 -10.85 -17.26
N THR A 126 -14.38 -11.30 -16.01
CA THR A 126 -15.32 -12.23 -15.37
C THR A 126 -16.73 -11.64 -15.34
N LEU A 127 -16.88 -10.40 -14.85
CA LEU A 127 -18.19 -9.75 -14.73
C LEU A 127 -18.81 -9.44 -16.10
N ASN A 128 -18.05 -8.98 -17.09
CA ASN A 128 -18.58 -8.67 -18.41
C ASN A 128 -19.06 -9.93 -19.15
N ASN A 129 -18.32 -11.04 -19.05
CA ASN A 129 -18.74 -12.30 -19.65
C ASN A 129 -20.03 -12.82 -19.00
N THR A 130 -20.12 -12.73 -17.67
CA THR A 130 -21.33 -13.11 -16.94
C THR A 130 -22.49 -12.17 -17.23
N LEU A 131 -22.25 -10.86 -17.33
CA LEU A 131 -23.27 -9.87 -17.65
C LEU A 131 -23.87 -10.12 -19.03
N LYS A 132 -23.05 -10.33 -20.06
CA LYS A 132 -23.54 -10.61 -21.43
C LYS A 132 -24.44 -11.83 -21.46
N TYR A 133 -23.99 -12.94 -20.86
CA TYR A 133 -24.78 -14.16 -20.78
C TYR A 133 -26.15 -13.94 -20.13
N TYR A 134 -26.19 -13.23 -19.01
CA TYR A 134 -27.43 -12.98 -18.28
C TYR A 134 -28.32 -11.91 -18.90
N GLU A 135 -27.74 -10.94 -19.59
CA GLU A 135 -28.48 -9.92 -20.34
C GLU A 135 -29.20 -10.54 -21.54
N GLU A 136 -28.55 -11.47 -22.25
CA GLU A 136 -29.17 -12.27 -23.32
C GLU A 136 -30.27 -13.19 -22.77
N ALA A 137 -29.99 -13.93 -21.69
CA ALA A 137 -30.94 -14.87 -21.11
C ALA A 137 -32.18 -14.19 -20.49
N SER A 138 -32.00 -13.02 -19.87
CA SER A 138 -33.09 -12.28 -19.22
C SER A 138 -33.84 -11.33 -20.16
N HIS A 139 -33.39 -11.18 -21.41
CA HIS A 139 -33.85 -10.12 -22.32
C HIS A 139 -33.80 -8.71 -21.68
N GLY A 140 -32.81 -8.47 -20.80
CA GLY A 140 -32.67 -7.23 -20.03
C GLY A 140 -33.56 -7.12 -18.79
N GLY A 141 -34.29 -8.19 -18.42
CA GLY A 141 -35.12 -8.23 -17.22
C GLY A 141 -34.30 -8.07 -15.93
N LEU A 142 -34.75 -7.17 -15.05
CA LEU A 142 -34.08 -6.81 -13.80
C LEU A 142 -35.09 -6.80 -12.65
N THR A 143 -34.76 -7.50 -11.56
CA THR A 143 -35.51 -7.36 -10.30
C THR A 143 -35.19 -6.05 -9.61
N THR A 144 -36.08 -5.56 -8.77
CA THR A 144 -35.85 -4.40 -7.91
C THR A 144 -36.10 -4.79 -6.46
N ALA A 145 -35.14 -4.52 -5.57
CA ALA A 145 -35.36 -4.68 -4.14
C ALA A 145 -36.36 -3.66 -3.62
N VAL A 146 -37.12 -4.05 -2.59
CA VAL A 146 -38.09 -3.17 -1.89
C VAL A 146 -37.38 -1.99 -1.22
N ALA A 147 -36.19 -2.22 -0.68
CA ALA A 147 -35.37 -1.20 -0.02
C ALA A 147 -33.96 -1.22 -0.63
N PRO A 148 -33.74 -0.57 -1.78
CA PRO A 148 -32.40 -0.39 -2.31
C PRO A 148 -31.56 0.50 -1.39
N LYS A 149 -30.25 0.30 -1.40
CA LYS A 149 -29.31 1.09 -0.62
C LYS A 149 -28.56 2.06 -1.50
N ASP A 150 -28.77 3.35 -1.26
CA ASP A 150 -27.96 4.41 -1.86
C ASP A 150 -26.62 4.50 -1.13
N CYS A 151 -25.55 4.34 -1.89
CA CYS A 151 -24.18 4.36 -1.40
C CYS A 151 -23.43 5.54 -2.01
N GLU A 152 -22.95 6.44 -1.16
CA GLU A 152 -22.11 7.55 -1.55
C GLU A 152 -20.62 7.19 -1.33
N ALA A 153 -19.82 7.35 -2.37
CA ALA A 153 -18.38 7.10 -2.33
C ALA A 153 -17.61 8.35 -2.73
N ASN A 154 -16.66 8.77 -1.90
CA ASN A 154 -15.70 9.79 -2.29
C ASN A 154 -14.56 9.13 -3.10
N ILE A 155 -14.55 9.35 -4.41
CA ILE A 155 -13.62 8.76 -5.35
C ILE A 155 -12.47 9.73 -5.63
N GLN A 156 -11.25 9.28 -5.32
CA GLN A 156 -10.04 10.09 -5.48
C GLN A 156 -9.10 9.54 -6.57
N THR A 157 -9.38 8.35 -7.10
CA THR A 157 -8.55 7.69 -8.11
C THR A 157 -9.40 7.06 -9.21
N ARG A 158 -8.82 6.95 -10.42
CA ARG A 158 -9.46 6.23 -11.53
C ARG A 158 -9.67 4.75 -11.20
N ARG A 159 -8.71 4.13 -10.50
CA ARG A 159 -8.81 2.74 -10.04
C ARG A 159 -9.93 2.56 -9.01
N GLY A 160 -10.09 3.50 -8.08
CA GLY A 160 -11.22 3.54 -7.14
C GLY A 160 -12.56 3.61 -7.86
N LEU A 161 -12.66 4.42 -8.93
CA LEU A 161 -13.86 4.49 -9.77
C LEU A 161 -14.16 3.16 -10.47
N HIS A 162 -13.15 2.50 -11.04
CA HIS A 162 -13.34 1.20 -11.70
C HIS A 162 -13.84 0.14 -10.71
N ILE A 163 -13.28 0.10 -9.50
CA ILE A 163 -13.73 -0.79 -8.43
C ILE A 163 -15.19 -0.50 -8.07
N LEU A 164 -15.58 0.77 -7.92
CA LEU A 164 -16.97 1.16 -7.66
C LEU A 164 -17.91 0.64 -8.77
N ARG A 165 -17.55 0.84 -10.03
CA ARG A 165 -18.33 0.36 -11.19
C ARG A 165 -18.44 -1.16 -11.25
N HIS A 166 -17.48 -1.91 -10.68
CA HIS A 166 -17.59 -3.36 -10.58
C HIS A 166 -18.64 -3.82 -9.57
N PHE A 167 -18.85 -3.07 -8.48
CA PHE A 167 -19.96 -3.33 -7.56
C PHE A 167 -21.31 -3.11 -8.24
N ASP A 168 -21.46 -2.02 -8.98
CA ASP A 168 -22.67 -1.72 -9.76
C ASP A 168 -22.97 -2.80 -10.81
N LYS A 169 -21.95 -3.20 -11.59
CA LYS A 169 -22.08 -4.32 -12.54
C LYS A 169 -22.46 -5.63 -11.85
N ALA A 170 -21.82 -5.96 -10.73
CA ALA A 170 -22.13 -7.17 -9.97
C ALA A 170 -23.58 -7.15 -9.44
N ASP A 171 -24.07 -6.00 -8.98
CA ASP A 171 -25.47 -5.81 -8.58
C ASP A 171 -26.42 -6.07 -9.75
N LYS A 172 -26.17 -5.47 -10.92
CA LYS A 172 -26.96 -5.69 -12.14
C LYS A 172 -27.05 -7.18 -12.50
N ILE A 173 -25.93 -7.90 -12.46
CA ILE A 173 -25.90 -9.35 -12.73
C ILE A 173 -26.72 -10.12 -11.70
N MET A 174 -26.57 -9.83 -10.41
CA MET A 174 -27.33 -10.50 -9.35
C MET A 174 -28.83 -10.30 -9.52
N ARG A 175 -29.26 -9.10 -9.92
CA ARG A 175 -30.66 -8.78 -10.20
C ARG A 175 -31.20 -9.55 -11.41
N MET A 176 -30.39 -9.75 -12.45
CA MET A 176 -30.76 -10.58 -13.61
C MET A 176 -30.87 -12.06 -13.23
N ILE A 177 -29.95 -12.57 -12.40
CA ILE A 177 -30.02 -13.94 -11.87
C ILE A 177 -31.30 -14.13 -11.07
N GLN A 178 -31.62 -13.20 -10.16
CA GLN A 178 -32.86 -13.24 -9.38
C GLN A 178 -34.11 -13.13 -10.27
N PHE A 179 -34.07 -12.30 -11.31
CA PHE A 179 -35.15 -12.19 -12.28
C PHE A 179 -35.42 -13.54 -12.96
N LEU A 180 -34.38 -14.18 -13.48
CA LEU A 180 -34.49 -15.49 -14.13
C LEU A 180 -34.86 -16.61 -13.17
N ASN A 181 -34.53 -16.50 -11.88
CA ASN A 181 -34.92 -17.48 -10.87
C ASN A 181 -36.41 -17.37 -10.51
N ILE A 182 -36.98 -16.16 -10.54
CA ILE A 182 -38.40 -15.92 -10.18
C ILE A 182 -39.31 -16.12 -11.40
N TYR A 183 -38.92 -15.56 -12.55
CA TYR A 183 -39.77 -15.47 -13.73
C TYR A 183 -39.29 -16.32 -14.90
N GLY A 184 -38.05 -16.83 -14.84
CA GLY A 184 -37.45 -17.65 -15.90
C GLY A 184 -37.33 -19.12 -15.51
N GLU A 185 -36.57 -19.87 -16.31
CA GLU A 185 -36.33 -21.32 -16.11
C GLU A 185 -35.05 -21.61 -15.34
N LEU A 186 -34.45 -20.61 -14.68
CA LEU A 186 -33.21 -20.83 -13.93
C LEU A 186 -33.54 -21.56 -12.62
N SER A 187 -32.99 -22.76 -12.44
CA SER A 187 -33.17 -23.49 -11.17
C SER A 187 -32.46 -22.80 -10.00
N ASP A 188 -33.03 -22.89 -8.80
CA ASP A 188 -32.44 -22.34 -7.56
C ASP A 188 -30.99 -22.78 -7.35
N LYS A 189 -30.69 -24.07 -7.56
CA LYS A 189 -29.33 -24.62 -7.43
C LYS A 189 -28.34 -23.92 -8.35
N ARG A 190 -28.75 -23.62 -9.58
CA ARG A 190 -27.90 -22.94 -10.56
C ARG A 190 -27.70 -21.48 -10.20
N ALA A 191 -28.78 -20.79 -9.80
CA ALA A 191 -28.73 -19.42 -9.33
C ALA A 191 -27.76 -19.26 -8.15
N GLU A 192 -27.79 -20.19 -7.18
CA GLU A 192 -26.85 -20.19 -6.06
C GLU A 192 -25.38 -20.39 -6.47
N ILE A 193 -25.12 -21.30 -7.42
CA ILE A 193 -23.76 -21.54 -7.94
C ILE A 193 -23.22 -20.27 -8.60
N ASP A 194 -24.00 -19.64 -9.47
CA ASP A 194 -23.56 -18.46 -10.22
C ASP A 194 -23.43 -17.24 -9.30
N ARG A 195 -24.33 -17.09 -8.31
CA ARG A 195 -24.19 -16.12 -7.22
C ARG A 195 -22.86 -16.30 -6.49
N ASN A 196 -22.58 -17.51 -6.01
CA ASN A 196 -21.34 -17.81 -5.28
C ASN A 196 -20.08 -17.57 -6.13
N ARG A 197 -20.15 -17.83 -7.44
CA ARG A 197 -19.06 -17.54 -8.38
C ARG A 197 -18.75 -16.05 -8.47
N ILE A 198 -19.77 -15.19 -8.55
CA ILE A 198 -19.60 -13.72 -8.58
C ILE A 198 -19.00 -13.23 -7.26
N LEU A 199 -19.54 -13.67 -6.13
CA LEU A 199 -19.02 -13.29 -4.80
C LEU A 199 -17.56 -13.74 -4.62
N ALA A 200 -17.22 -14.95 -5.07
CA ALA A 200 -15.85 -15.46 -5.02
C ALA A 200 -14.90 -14.64 -5.90
N ALA A 201 -15.31 -14.24 -7.11
CA ALA A 201 -14.51 -13.39 -7.99
C ALA A 201 -14.23 -12.02 -7.36
N MET A 202 -15.24 -11.38 -6.77
CA MET A 202 -15.10 -10.12 -6.05
C MET A 202 -14.12 -10.25 -4.87
N ARG A 203 -14.31 -11.27 -4.01
CA ARG A 203 -13.41 -11.52 -2.87
C ARG A 203 -11.96 -11.82 -3.30
N LYS A 204 -11.79 -12.56 -4.40
CA LYS A 204 -10.46 -12.84 -4.98
C LYS A 204 -9.77 -11.55 -5.41
N CYS A 205 -10.49 -10.67 -6.11
CA CYS A 205 -9.96 -9.36 -6.50
C CYS A 205 -9.50 -8.56 -5.27
N VAL A 206 -10.37 -8.39 -4.27
CA VAL A 206 -10.06 -7.67 -3.02
C VAL A 206 -8.81 -8.23 -2.33
N SER A 207 -8.70 -9.56 -2.24
CA SER A 207 -7.54 -10.24 -1.64
C SER A 207 -6.25 -9.94 -2.41
N THR A 208 -6.31 -9.94 -3.74
CA THR A 208 -5.16 -9.61 -4.59
C THR A 208 -4.76 -8.14 -4.44
N LEU A 209 -5.71 -7.20 -4.48
CA LEU A 209 -5.42 -5.77 -4.27
C LEU A 209 -4.75 -5.52 -2.92
N ARG A 210 -5.24 -6.18 -1.87
CA ARG A 210 -4.65 -6.13 -0.53
C ARG A 210 -3.22 -6.67 -0.52
N LYS A 211 -2.94 -7.78 -1.21
CA LYS A 211 -1.58 -8.34 -1.32
C LYS A 211 -0.64 -7.37 -2.03
N VAL A 212 -1.05 -6.82 -3.17
CA VAL A 212 -0.25 -5.84 -3.92
C VAL A 212 0.10 -4.63 -3.04
N LYS A 213 -0.89 -4.07 -2.33
CA LYS A 213 -0.65 -2.97 -1.38
C LYS A 213 0.32 -3.38 -0.27
N LEU A 214 0.15 -4.56 0.32
CA LEU A 214 1.02 -5.05 1.38
C LEU A 214 2.47 -5.20 0.93
N ASP A 215 2.68 -5.81 -0.24
CA ASP A 215 4.02 -6.07 -0.76
C ASP A 215 4.72 -4.78 -1.16
N CYS A 216 3.99 -3.86 -1.81
CA CYS A 216 4.44 -2.51 -2.08
C CYS A 216 4.87 -1.77 -0.80
N PHE A 217 4.06 -1.82 0.27
CA PHE A 217 4.36 -1.10 1.51
C PHE A 217 5.46 -1.77 2.35
N LYS A 218 5.62 -3.10 2.25
CA LYS A 218 6.79 -3.80 2.81
C LYS A 218 8.07 -3.33 2.17
N GLN A 219 8.09 -3.11 0.85
CA GLN A 219 9.27 -2.58 0.16
C GLN A 219 9.58 -1.14 0.55
N ILE A 220 8.56 -0.30 0.70
CA ILE A 220 8.73 1.07 1.21
C ILE A 220 9.33 1.00 2.63
N ALA A 221 8.79 0.14 3.50
CA ALA A 221 9.28 -0.01 4.87
C ALA A 221 10.72 -0.56 4.94
N SER A 222 11.08 -1.53 4.08
CA SER A 222 12.42 -2.11 4.04
C SER A 222 13.46 -1.09 3.56
N LYS A 223 13.15 -0.33 2.49
CA LYS A 223 14.00 0.73 1.95
C LYS A 223 14.16 1.91 2.91
N GLU A 224 13.11 2.25 3.66
CA GLU A 224 13.19 3.26 4.73
C GLU A 224 13.81 2.71 6.04
N ALA A 225 14.23 1.43 6.04
CA ALA A 225 14.76 0.71 7.19
C ALA A 225 13.87 0.80 8.44
N LEU A 226 12.56 0.66 8.29
CA LEU A 226 11.59 0.61 9.39
C LEU A 226 11.54 -0.80 9.99
N SER A 227 11.62 -0.94 11.31
CA SER A 227 11.50 -2.24 12.01
C SER A 227 10.05 -2.49 12.41
N VAL A 228 9.16 -2.72 11.44
CA VAL A 228 7.72 -2.92 11.68
C VAL A 228 7.26 -4.19 10.99
N ASP A 229 6.56 -5.04 11.71
CA ASP A 229 5.83 -6.16 11.12
C ASP A 229 4.60 -5.63 10.36
N VAL A 230 4.70 -5.57 9.04
CA VAL A 230 3.63 -5.03 8.18
C VAL A 230 2.51 -6.07 8.02
N LYS A 231 1.49 -5.96 8.87
CA LYS A 231 0.14 -6.54 8.73
C LYS A 231 -0.74 -5.72 7.79
N ALA A 232 -1.87 -6.29 7.36
CA ALA A 232 -2.81 -5.61 6.47
C ALA A 232 -3.50 -4.38 7.09
N THR A 233 -3.71 -4.44 8.40
CA THR A 233 -4.30 -3.39 9.23
C THR A 233 -3.24 -2.48 9.85
N THR A 234 -1.94 -2.66 9.52
CA THR A 234 -0.87 -1.86 10.13
C THR A 234 -1.17 -0.40 9.86
N THR A 235 -1.51 0.30 10.93
CA THR A 235 -1.80 1.71 10.90
C THR A 235 -0.49 2.49 10.90
N TYR A 236 -0.60 3.72 10.43
CA TYR A 236 0.49 4.66 10.36
C TYR A 236 1.20 4.88 11.71
N ASP A 237 0.46 4.88 12.83
CA ASP A 237 1.01 5.06 14.18
C ASP A 237 2.01 3.94 14.55
N GLU A 238 1.76 2.72 14.10
CA GLU A 238 2.65 1.57 14.35
C GLU A 238 3.95 1.70 13.53
N LEU A 239 3.85 2.16 12.28
CA LEU A 239 5.01 2.40 11.40
C LEU A 239 5.89 3.55 11.92
N VAL A 240 5.27 4.62 12.44
CA VAL A 240 5.98 5.79 13.00
C VAL A 240 6.55 5.52 14.38
N ALA A 241 5.81 4.85 15.26
CA ALA A 241 6.30 4.48 16.58
C ALA A 241 7.60 3.67 16.44
N ALA A 242 7.64 2.70 15.53
CA ALA A 242 8.83 1.92 15.26
C ALA A 242 9.98 2.73 14.64
N ARG A 243 9.70 3.69 13.74
CA ARG A 243 10.73 4.62 13.20
C ARG A 243 11.39 5.42 14.32
N THR A 244 10.57 5.93 15.23
CA THR A 244 11.00 6.76 16.37
C THR A 244 11.82 5.94 17.35
N VAL A 245 11.36 4.73 17.67
CA VAL A 245 12.07 3.75 18.50
C VAL A 245 13.41 3.36 17.89
N LYS A 246 13.47 3.12 16.56
CA LYS A 246 14.73 2.77 15.88
C LYS A 246 15.71 3.94 15.80
N ARG A 247 15.23 5.17 15.58
CA ARG A 247 16.08 6.38 15.59
C ARG A 247 16.66 6.65 16.97
N ASN A 248 15.87 6.44 18.03
CA ASN A 248 16.33 6.54 19.41
C ASN A 248 17.34 5.43 19.73
N ARG A 249 17.05 4.17 19.37
CA ARG A 249 18.01 3.06 19.53
C ARG A 249 19.34 3.30 18.80
N ARG A 250 19.32 3.85 17.58
CA ARG A 250 20.55 4.20 16.84
C ARG A 250 21.33 5.34 17.50
N ARG A 251 20.64 6.34 18.08
CA ARG A 251 21.28 7.39 18.87
C ARG A 251 21.91 6.83 20.16
N ASP A 252 21.21 5.93 20.84
CA ASP A 252 21.69 5.32 22.07
C ASP A 252 22.90 4.41 21.79
N THR A 253 22.89 3.61 20.71
CA THR A 253 24.06 2.80 20.31
C THR A 253 25.23 3.65 19.79
N ALA A 254 24.96 4.78 19.11
CA ALA A 254 26.02 5.68 18.64
C ALA A 254 26.65 6.50 19.79
N GLN A 255 25.90 6.81 20.86
CA GLN A 255 26.46 7.42 22.07
C GLN A 255 27.26 6.43 22.92
N VAL A 256 26.98 5.13 22.86
CA VAL A 256 27.73 4.09 23.58
C VAL A 256 28.97 3.61 22.79
N GLY A 257 28.96 3.69 21.46
CA GLY A 257 30.07 3.25 20.59
C GLY A 257 31.26 4.21 20.47
N GLY A 258 31.22 5.41 21.05
CA GLY A 258 32.28 6.42 20.97
C GLY A 258 33.47 6.21 21.92
N SER A 259 33.57 5.07 22.60
CA SER A 259 34.71 4.79 23.49
C SER A 259 34.99 3.29 23.56
N LYS A 260 35.76 2.78 22.59
CA LYS A 260 36.88 1.82 22.73
C LYS A 260 37.18 1.15 21.38
N GLU A 261 38.22 1.61 20.71
CA GLU A 261 39.09 0.72 19.93
C GLU A 261 40.30 0.39 20.81
N ALA A 262 40.47 -0.90 21.13
CA ALA A 262 41.76 -1.57 21.30
C ALA A 262 41.51 -3.04 21.66
N SER A 263 41.81 -3.90 20.68
CA SER A 263 42.54 -5.16 20.80
C SER A 263 41.96 -6.35 21.59
N ALA A 264 41.96 -7.47 20.87
CA ALA A 264 42.46 -8.80 21.25
C ALA A 264 41.43 -9.96 21.30
N GLU A 265 41.74 -10.94 20.44
CA GLU A 265 41.71 -12.39 20.64
C GLU A 265 40.37 -13.14 20.71
N GLU A 266 40.22 -14.05 19.73
CA GLU A 266 39.39 -15.25 19.83
C GLU A 266 39.80 -16.09 21.07
N PRO A 267 38.91 -16.98 21.56
CA PRO A 267 39.06 -18.35 21.08
C PRO A 267 37.74 -19.08 20.79
N ALA A 268 37.92 -20.11 19.97
CA ALA A 268 36.94 -21.04 19.47
C ALA A 268 36.28 -21.94 20.54
N SER A 269 35.11 -22.45 20.13
CA SER A 269 34.64 -23.85 20.21
C SER A 269 33.38 -24.11 21.06
N ALA A 270 32.31 -24.58 20.38
CA ALA A 270 31.51 -25.77 20.72
C ALA A 270 30.26 -25.92 19.82
N VAL A 271 30.48 -26.55 18.67
CA VAL A 271 29.67 -27.58 17.98
C VAL A 271 28.25 -27.88 18.49
N LYS A 272 27.25 -27.81 17.58
CA LYS A 272 26.38 -28.95 17.17
C LYS A 272 25.38 -28.60 16.03
N ASN A 273 25.68 -29.09 14.83
CA ASN A 273 24.87 -29.86 13.85
C ASN A 273 23.35 -29.56 13.72
N ASN A 274 22.73 -29.43 12.54
CA ASN A 274 22.71 -30.40 11.44
C ASN A 274 21.87 -29.90 10.24
N ARG A 275 22.26 -30.35 9.03
CA ARG A 275 21.43 -30.64 7.81
C ARG A 275 20.75 -29.45 7.10
N SER A 276 20.67 -29.35 5.78
CA SER A 276 20.95 -30.26 4.66
C SER A 276 21.05 -29.47 3.35
N ARG A 277 22.02 -29.84 2.51
CA ARG A 277 22.23 -29.39 1.13
C ARG A 277 21.02 -29.70 0.24
N LYS A 278 20.57 -28.74 -0.57
CA LYS A 278 19.87 -29.01 -1.83
C LYS A 278 20.55 -28.23 -2.96
N ARG A 279 20.90 -28.99 -4.00
CA ARG A 279 21.76 -28.65 -5.14
C ARG A 279 21.16 -27.53 -6.01
N LYS A 280 21.98 -26.55 -6.39
CA LYS A 280 21.70 -25.63 -7.50
C LYS A 280 21.82 -26.41 -8.82
N LYS A 281 20.76 -26.43 -9.64
CA LYS A 281 20.85 -26.77 -11.07
C LYS A 281 21.09 -25.48 -11.84
N ALA A 282 22.05 -25.53 -12.76
CA ALA A 282 22.40 -24.48 -13.70
C ALA A 282 21.24 -24.20 -14.66
N VAL A 283 21.04 -22.93 -15.00
CA VAL A 283 20.14 -22.46 -16.06
C VAL A 283 20.95 -22.48 -17.37
N PRO A 284 20.51 -23.18 -18.42
CA PRO A 284 21.08 -23.04 -19.75
C PRO A 284 20.55 -21.78 -20.44
N SER A 285 21.46 -21.08 -21.12
CA SER A 285 21.23 -19.98 -22.05
C SER A 285 20.38 -20.40 -23.24
N ILE A 286 19.35 -19.62 -23.58
CA ILE A 286 18.59 -19.72 -24.83
C ILE A 286 18.27 -18.28 -25.28
N ILE A 287 19.00 -17.79 -26.28
CA ILE A 287 18.56 -17.49 -27.66
C ILE A 287 17.80 -16.16 -27.80
N ASP A 288 18.39 -15.28 -28.63
CA ASP A 288 17.85 -14.04 -29.17
C ASP A 288 16.45 -14.18 -29.76
N PRO A 289 15.56 -13.20 -29.56
CA PRO A 289 14.53 -12.88 -30.53
C PRO A 289 14.97 -11.71 -31.42
N ALA A 290 15.01 -12.00 -32.71
CA ALA A 290 15.20 -11.10 -33.81
C ALA A 290 14.26 -9.87 -33.79
N ALA A 291 14.75 -8.80 -34.42
CA ALA A 291 14.06 -7.54 -34.68
C ALA A 291 12.70 -7.71 -35.39
N PRO A 292 11.69 -6.87 -35.06
CA PRO A 292 10.55 -6.69 -35.94
C PRO A 292 10.91 -5.79 -37.13
N ALA A 293 10.53 -6.28 -38.30
CA ALA A 293 10.62 -5.61 -39.58
C ALA A 293 9.95 -4.23 -39.57
N SER A 294 10.62 -3.29 -40.21
CA SER A 294 10.07 -2.06 -40.77
C SER A 294 8.98 -2.39 -41.80
N GLU A 295 7.78 -1.85 -41.61
CA GLU A 295 6.84 -1.68 -42.70
C GLU A 295 6.19 -0.29 -42.63
N ALA A 296 6.19 0.36 -43.78
CA ALA A 296 6.00 1.78 -43.98
C ALA A 296 4.52 2.17 -44.02
N LEU A 297 4.25 3.37 -43.52
CA LEU A 297 3.06 4.15 -43.88
C LEU A 297 3.09 4.49 -45.38
N PRO A 298 1.94 4.50 -46.05
CA PRO A 298 1.66 5.49 -47.06
C PRO A 298 0.55 6.45 -46.63
N ASN A 299 0.91 7.73 -46.69
CA ASN A 299 0.03 8.89 -46.62
C ASN A 299 -0.84 9.01 -47.88
N GLU A 300 -2.01 9.61 -47.65
CA GLU A 300 -2.73 10.62 -48.48
C GLU A 300 -2.99 10.36 -49.96
N VAL A 301 -4.29 10.33 -50.31
CA VAL A 301 -4.93 11.18 -51.34
C VAL A 301 -6.38 11.39 -50.86
N VAL A 302 -6.71 12.47 -50.15
CA VAL A 302 -7.32 13.72 -50.65
C VAL A 302 -8.32 13.49 -51.80
N ASP A 303 -9.62 13.54 -51.51
CA ASP A 303 -10.50 14.31 -52.40
C ASP A 303 -11.68 14.90 -51.65
N ALA A 304 -11.77 16.21 -51.77
CA ALA A 304 -12.85 17.04 -51.31
C ALA A 304 -14.00 16.95 -52.30
N SER A 305 -15.24 16.85 -51.80
CA SER A 305 -16.40 17.29 -52.55
C SER A 305 -17.43 17.91 -51.60
N ILE A 306 -17.48 19.23 -51.73
CA ILE A 306 -18.42 20.19 -51.18
C ILE A 306 -19.76 20.04 -51.94
N SER A 307 -20.87 19.87 -51.22
CA SER A 307 -22.16 20.53 -51.47
C SER A 307 -23.11 20.11 -50.33
N GLY A 308 -23.88 20.95 -49.64
CA GLY A 308 -24.26 22.34 -49.88
C GLY A 308 -25.66 22.44 -50.49
N SER A 309 -26.71 22.28 -49.68
CA SER A 309 -28.08 22.87 -49.85
C SER A 309 -28.99 22.32 -48.74
N HIS A 310 -29.55 23.15 -47.85
CA HIS A 310 -30.91 23.75 -47.89
C HIS A 310 -32.03 22.71 -47.97
N ALA A 311 -33.18 22.79 -47.29
CA ALA A 311 -33.85 23.70 -46.35
C ALA A 311 -35.08 22.89 -45.85
N ALA A 312 -35.48 22.99 -44.58
CA ALA A 312 -36.80 23.50 -44.17
C ALA A 312 -38.02 22.97 -44.97
N GLU A 313 -38.72 21.97 -44.40
CA GLU A 313 -40.14 22.02 -43.97
C GLU A 313 -40.44 20.79 -43.10
#